data_AF-A0A2W2E8Z6-F1
#
_entry.id   AF-A0A2W2E8Z6-F1
#
_cell.length_a   1.000
_cell.length_b   1.000
_cell.length_c   1.000
_cell.angle_alpha   90.00
_cell.angle_beta   90.00
_cell.angle_gamma   90.00
#
_symmetry.space_group_name_H-M   'P 1'
#
loop_
_entity.id
_entity.type
_entity.pdbx_description
1 polymer ?
#
loop_
_entity_poly.entity_id
_entity_poly.type
_entity_poly.pdbx_seq_one_letter_code
_entity_poly.pdbx_strand_id
1 'polypeptide(L)'
;MRVRVCAIALVLVASGCTTGDREPPVQPTAGTATTTGTTASPGASAPNPVNCAHIIGGVDAPDSDYTIVGDAVAVTTGRVLQANPNSVDGVAESAFFAKDGLLVRRGHTVQLGIGDGAAGRAWLGWGSPATPSAQVGVGPCDQSTHEWTAFAGGYWVLTPGCLPVQVSVAGGPAREVLVPVGSACPGTG
;
A
#
# COMPACT_ATOMS: atom_id res chain seq x y z
N MET A 1 19.46 42.04 20.54
CA MET A 1 20.81 41.65 20.99
C MET A 1 20.73 40.98 22.36
N ARG A 2 20.97 39.67 22.45
CA ARG A 2 21.45 38.89 23.62
C ARG A 2 21.28 37.40 23.33
N VAL A 3 22.38 36.74 22.98
CA VAL A 3 22.44 35.29 22.73
C VAL A 3 22.51 34.54 24.07
N ARG A 4 21.96 33.33 24.14
CA ARG A 4 22.33 32.33 25.15
C ARG A 4 22.60 30.98 24.48
N VAL A 5 23.80 30.46 24.70
CA VAL A 5 24.24 29.13 24.24
C VAL A 5 24.35 28.23 25.46
N CYS A 6 23.69 27.07 25.42
CA CYS A 6 24.05 25.88 26.18
C CYS A 6 24.05 24.72 25.17
N ALA A 7 25.21 24.22 24.75
CA ALA A 7 26.13 23.35 25.48
C ALA A 7 25.74 21.87 25.33
N ILE A 8 26.61 21.13 24.65
CA ILE A 8 26.41 19.75 24.17
C ILE A 8 26.65 18.76 25.31
N ALA A 9 25.88 17.65 25.31
CA ALA A 9 26.27 16.41 25.98
C ALA A 9 26.43 15.31 24.92
N LEU A 10 27.62 14.71 24.84
CA LEU A 10 27.96 13.67 23.86
C LEU A 10 27.98 12.31 24.58
N VAL A 11 27.21 11.32 24.09
CA VAL A 11 27.19 9.97 24.69
C VAL A 11 27.98 9.01 23.80
N LEU A 12 29.11 8.55 24.35
CA LEU A 12 29.93 7.48 23.76
C LEU A 12 29.38 6.11 24.21
N VAL A 13 29.18 5.19 23.26
CA VAL A 13 28.89 3.78 23.54
C VAL A 13 30.15 2.97 23.25
N ALA A 14 30.60 2.17 24.22
CA ALA A 14 31.87 1.45 24.14
C ALA A 14 31.71 0.06 23.51
N SER A 15 32.62 -0.28 22.59
CA SER A 15 32.71 -1.61 21.97
C SER A 15 33.33 -2.63 22.93
N GLY A 16 32.57 -3.65 23.33
CA GLY A 16 33.08 -4.77 24.14
C GLY A 16 33.28 -6.03 23.31
N CYS A 17 34.53 -6.43 23.07
CA CYS A 17 34.84 -7.72 22.46
C CYS A 17 34.79 -8.84 23.49
N THR A 18 34.34 -10.03 23.09
CA THR A 18 34.71 -11.28 23.79
C THR A 18 35.32 -12.24 22.77
N THR A 19 36.44 -12.86 23.14
CA THR A 19 37.12 -13.88 22.34
C THR A 19 37.02 -15.19 23.11
N GLY A 20 36.63 -16.28 22.44
CA GLY A 20 36.53 -17.61 23.03
C GLY A 20 37.18 -18.65 22.12
N ASP A 21 38.08 -19.46 22.70
CA ASP A 21 38.88 -20.45 21.97
C ASP A 21 38.23 -21.85 21.92
N ARG A 22 38.54 -22.57 20.81
CA ARG A 22 38.92 -24.00 20.62
C ARG A 22 38.53 -25.07 21.69
N GLU A 23 38.32 -26.38 21.42
CA GLU A 23 38.38 -27.30 20.22
C GLU A 23 38.22 -28.77 20.75
N PRO A 24 37.89 -29.87 20.00
CA PRO A 24 37.50 -30.06 18.59
C PRO A 24 36.02 -30.56 18.44
N PRO A 25 35.59 -31.78 17.96
CA PRO A 25 34.23 -31.93 17.38
C PRO A 25 33.34 -33.07 17.95
N VAL A 26 32.06 -33.11 17.55
CA VAL A 26 31.21 -34.33 17.56
C VAL A 26 30.31 -34.33 16.32
N GLN A 27 30.32 -35.42 15.54
CA GLN A 27 29.47 -35.63 14.37
C GLN A 27 28.40 -36.69 14.65
N PRO A 28 27.11 -36.34 14.51
CA PRO A 28 26.06 -37.34 14.25
C PRO A 28 25.43 -37.16 12.87
N THR A 29 25.40 -38.26 12.12
CA THR A 29 24.38 -38.69 11.13
C THR A 29 23.58 -37.63 10.35
N ALA A 30 23.72 -37.65 9.02
CA ALA A 30 22.86 -36.89 8.12
C ALA A 30 21.39 -37.37 8.19
N GLY A 31 20.51 -36.54 8.77
CA GLY A 31 19.07 -36.68 8.68
C GLY A 31 18.51 -35.79 7.57
N THR A 32 17.75 -36.36 6.63
CA THR A 32 17.19 -35.63 5.49
C THR A 32 16.05 -34.69 5.92
N ALA A 33 16.40 -33.46 6.30
CA ALA A 33 15.47 -32.37 6.49
C ALA A 33 15.43 -31.50 5.22
N THR A 34 14.59 -31.88 4.25
CA THR A 34 14.22 -30.99 3.14
C THR A 34 13.30 -29.90 3.67
N THR A 35 13.88 -28.93 4.37
CA THR A 35 13.19 -27.70 4.76
C THR A 35 12.91 -26.92 3.49
N THR A 36 11.68 -27.02 2.98
CA THR A 36 11.23 -26.24 1.83
C THR A 36 11.27 -24.76 2.20
N GLY A 37 12.39 -24.11 1.88
CA GLY A 37 12.59 -22.70 2.15
C GLY A 37 11.61 -21.87 1.34
N THR A 38 10.50 -21.47 1.95
CA THR A 38 9.67 -20.39 1.44
C THR A 38 10.52 -19.13 1.46
N THR A 39 11.11 -18.78 0.33
CA THR A 39 11.86 -17.54 0.13
C THR A 39 10.88 -16.37 0.23
N ALA A 40 10.65 -15.91 1.46
CA ALA A 40 10.05 -14.61 1.72
C ALA A 40 10.92 -13.56 1.04
N SER A 41 10.39 -12.93 -0.02
CA SER A 41 11.18 -12.02 -0.86
C SER A 41 11.69 -10.84 -0.04
N PRO A 42 13.01 -10.64 0.14
CA PRO A 42 13.53 -9.58 0.99
C PRO A 42 13.38 -8.23 0.27
N GLY A 43 12.35 -7.45 0.62
CA GLY A 43 12.14 -6.11 0.06
C GLY A 43 10.69 -5.62 0.00
N ALA A 44 9.70 -6.47 0.24
CA ALA A 44 8.30 -6.04 0.32
C ALA A 44 8.06 -5.20 1.60
N SER A 45 8.11 -3.87 1.48
CA SER A 45 7.68 -2.95 2.53
C SER A 45 6.22 -3.21 2.91
N ALA A 46 5.92 -3.13 4.21
CA ALA A 46 4.55 -3.32 4.69
C ALA A 46 3.59 -2.27 4.08
N PRO A 47 2.37 -2.65 3.65
CA PRO A 47 1.39 -1.71 3.12
C PRO A 47 0.99 -0.65 4.17
N ASN A 48 0.78 0.58 3.71
CA ASN A 48 0.34 1.70 4.55
C ASN A 48 -1.10 1.46 5.08
N PRO A 49 -1.34 1.38 6.40
CA PRO A 49 -2.63 0.95 6.93
C PRO A 49 -3.72 2.03 6.85
N VAL A 50 -4.81 1.71 6.16
CA VAL A 50 -6.04 2.52 6.13
C VAL A 50 -6.92 2.12 7.31
N ASN A 51 -7.01 3.00 8.30
CA ASN A 51 -7.78 2.74 9.52
C ASN A 51 -9.30 2.66 9.21
N CYS A 52 -9.98 1.63 9.73
CA CYS A 52 -11.44 1.48 9.64
C CYS A 52 -12.23 2.67 10.23
N ALA A 53 -11.62 3.49 11.10
CA ALA A 53 -12.18 4.75 11.58
C ALA A 53 -12.27 5.85 10.49
N HIS A 54 -11.67 5.65 9.31
CA HIS A 54 -11.72 6.57 8.17
C HIS A 54 -12.78 6.20 7.12
N ILE A 55 -13.73 5.32 7.47
CA ILE A 55 -14.92 5.07 6.65
C ILE A 55 -15.75 6.35 6.54
N ILE A 56 -16.09 6.74 5.32
CA ILE A 56 -16.92 7.92 5.02
C ILE A 56 -18.39 7.59 4.72
N GLY A 57 -18.73 6.31 4.62
CA GLY A 57 -20.05 5.81 4.27
C GLY A 57 -19.99 4.38 3.74
N GLY A 58 -21.03 3.93 3.07
CA GLY A 58 -21.06 2.62 2.43
C GLY A 58 -22.20 2.50 1.42
N VAL A 59 -22.21 1.37 0.71
CA VAL A 59 -23.25 0.98 -0.24
C VAL A 59 -23.53 -0.51 -0.11
N ASP A 60 -24.74 -0.95 -0.48
CA ASP A 60 -25.11 -2.36 -0.41
C ASP A 60 -24.55 -3.16 -1.61
N ALA A 61 -24.32 -2.49 -2.75
CA ALA A 61 -23.56 -2.99 -3.88
C ALA A 61 -22.82 -1.84 -4.60
N PRO A 62 -21.62 -2.08 -5.18
CA PRO A 62 -20.98 -1.15 -6.10
C PRO A 62 -21.81 -0.95 -7.38
N ASP A 63 -21.71 0.24 -7.98
CA ASP A 63 -22.30 0.54 -9.30
C ASP A 63 -21.42 0.04 -10.47
N SER A 64 -21.90 0.26 -11.70
CA SER A 64 -21.28 -0.20 -12.94
C SER A 64 -19.92 0.41 -13.27
N ASP A 65 -19.51 1.50 -12.60
CA ASP A 65 -18.20 2.09 -12.83
C ASP A 65 -17.08 1.30 -12.12
N TYR A 66 -17.43 0.40 -11.21
CA TYR A 66 -16.48 -0.38 -10.42
C TYR A 66 -16.29 -1.80 -10.98
N THR A 67 -15.02 -2.22 -11.12
CA THR A 67 -14.68 -3.64 -11.22
C THR A 67 -14.51 -4.23 -9.83
N ILE A 68 -15.27 -5.29 -9.53
CA ILE A 68 -15.10 -6.08 -8.31
C ILE A 68 -13.94 -7.07 -8.48
N VAL A 69 -12.96 -6.98 -7.59
CA VAL A 69 -11.75 -7.81 -7.55
C VAL A 69 -11.76 -8.67 -6.30
N GLY A 70 -11.58 -9.98 -6.49
CA GLY A 70 -11.45 -10.95 -5.40
C GLY A 70 -12.67 -11.04 -4.46
N ASP A 71 -13.86 -10.62 -4.92
CA ASP A 71 -15.11 -10.58 -4.14
C ASP A 71 -15.08 -9.66 -2.90
N ALA A 72 -14.09 -8.76 -2.80
CA ALA A 72 -13.86 -7.95 -1.61
C ALA A 72 -13.39 -6.50 -1.85
N VAL A 73 -12.94 -6.14 -3.06
CA VAL A 73 -12.54 -4.77 -3.41
C VAL A 73 -13.28 -4.33 -4.66
N ALA A 74 -13.85 -3.13 -4.69
CA ALA A 74 -14.33 -2.51 -5.91
C ALA A 74 -13.45 -1.29 -6.25
N VAL A 75 -12.92 -1.27 -7.47
CA VAL A 75 -12.01 -0.23 -7.97
C VAL A 75 -12.62 0.40 -9.22
N THR A 76 -12.59 1.73 -9.34
CA THR A 76 -13.13 2.45 -10.49
C THR A 76 -12.36 2.10 -11.78
N THR A 77 -13.08 1.63 -12.79
CA THR A 77 -12.53 1.34 -14.14
C THR A 77 -13.45 1.81 -15.27
N GLY A 78 -14.77 1.95 -15.04
CA GLY A 78 -15.76 2.33 -16.06
C GLY A 78 -15.83 3.82 -16.40
N ARG A 79 -15.22 4.71 -15.58
CA ARG A 79 -15.13 6.16 -15.82
C ARG A 79 -13.69 6.67 -15.68
N VAL A 80 -13.32 7.69 -16.45
CA VAL A 80 -12.01 8.38 -16.27
C VAL A 80 -12.05 9.26 -15.01
N LEU A 81 -11.15 8.98 -14.06
CA LEU A 81 -11.01 9.79 -12.85
C LEU A 81 -10.42 11.17 -13.17
N GLN A 82 -10.95 12.24 -12.58
CA GLN A 82 -10.47 13.60 -12.81
C GLN A 82 -9.16 13.87 -12.05
N ALA A 83 -8.05 14.01 -12.79
CA ALA A 83 -6.72 14.25 -12.23
C ALA A 83 -6.36 15.74 -12.29
N ASN A 84 -5.98 16.34 -11.15
CA ASN A 84 -5.67 17.76 -11.00
C ASN A 84 -4.27 17.96 -10.42
N PRO A 85 -3.49 18.99 -10.81
CA PRO A 85 -2.17 19.25 -10.25
C PRO A 85 -2.20 19.36 -8.72
N ASN A 86 -1.33 18.62 -8.04
CA ASN A 86 -1.28 18.56 -6.58
C ASN A 86 0.12 18.16 -6.08
N SER A 87 0.75 19.06 -5.32
CA SER A 87 1.97 18.80 -4.57
C SER A 87 1.65 18.35 -3.14
N VAL A 88 2.30 17.29 -2.69
CA VAL A 88 2.28 16.76 -1.31
C VAL A 88 3.62 16.12 -0.99
N ASP A 89 4.01 16.10 0.28
CA ASP A 89 5.26 15.46 0.72
C ASP A 89 5.29 13.96 0.37
N GLY A 90 6.44 13.46 -0.08
CA GLY A 90 6.62 12.08 -0.54
C GLY A 90 6.23 11.82 -2.01
N VAL A 91 5.72 12.84 -2.71
CA VAL A 91 5.40 12.84 -4.15
C VAL A 91 6.17 13.98 -4.83
N ALA A 92 6.41 13.90 -6.15
CA ALA A 92 7.05 14.99 -6.88
C ALA A 92 6.13 16.22 -7.00
N GLU A 93 6.72 17.42 -6.99
CA GLU A 93 6.00 18.71 -7.00
C GLU A 93 5.03 18.90 -8.18
N SER A 94 5.28 18.24 -9.31
CA SER A 94 4.49 18.33 -10.54
C SER A 94 3.50 17.17 -10.76
N ALA A 95 3.14 16.45 -9.70
CA ALA A 95 2.19 15.34 -9.79
C ALA A 95 0.74 15.81 -9.96
N PHE A 96 -0.11 14.90 -10.44
CA PHE A 96 -1.56 15.05 -10.52
C PHE A 96 -2.21 14.10 -9.51
N PHE A 97 -3.13 14.61 -8.70
CA PHE A 97 -3.99 13.81 -7.83
C PHE A 97 -5.36 13.60 -8.47
N ALA A 98 -5.83 12.35 -8.49
CA ALA A 98 -7.19 11.98 -8.84
C ALA A 98 -7.90 11.42 -7.62
N LYS A 99 -8.97 12.08 -7.20
CA LYS A 99 -9.81 11.66 -6.07
C LYS A 99 -10.62 10.42 -6.46
N ASP A 100 -10.61 9.39 -5.61
CA ASP A 100 -11.50 8.25 -5.78
C ASP A 100 -11.98 7.66 -4.45
N GLY A 101 -13.14 6.99 -4.50
CA GLY A 101 -13.72 6.25 -3.40
C GLY A 101 -13.34 4.77 -3.50
N LEU A 102 -12.52 4.27 -2.58
CA LEU A 102 -12.23 2.83 -2.51
C LEU A 102 -13.37 2.13 -1.78
N LEU A 103 -13.99 1.14 -2.43
CA LEU A 103 -15.00 0.29 -1.81
C LEU A 103 -14.35 -1.03 -1.36
N VAL A 104 -14.40 -1.31 -0.05
CA VAL A 104 -13.94 -2.58 0.53
C VAL A 104 -15.11 -3.28 1.21
N ARG A 105 -15.33 -4.55 0.90
CA ARG A 105 -16.40 -5.35 1.48
C ARG A 105 -16.12 -5.62 2.97
N ARG A 106 -17.16 -5.56 3.79
CA ARG A 106 -17.06 -5.76 5.25
C ARG A 106 -16.35 -7.06 5.61
N GLY A 107 -15.62 -7.06 6.73
CA GLY A 107 -14.91 -8.24 7.27
C GLY A 107 -13.72 -8.76 6.45
N HIS A 108 -13.41 -8.17 5.30
CA HIS A 108 -12.27 -8.61 4.47
C HIS A 108 -11.01 -7.79 4.74
N THR A 109 -9.86 -8.46 4.78
CA THR A 109 -8.54 -7.82 4.73
C THR A 109 -8.04 -7.81 3.29
N VAL A 110 -7.69 -6.62 2.79
CA VAL A 110 -7.32 -6.39 1.38
C VAL A 110 -6.08 -5.51 1.28
N GLN A 111 -5.36 -5.59 0.16
CA GLN A 111 -4.23 -4.73 -0.15
C GLN A 111 -4.33 -4.22 -1.59
N LEU A 112 -3.92 -2.96 -1.80
CA LEU A 112 -3.77 -2.36 -3.11
C LEU A 112 -2.34 -1.84 -3.26
N GLY A 113 -1.71 -2.07 -4.40
CA GLY A 113 -0.36 -1.63 -4.72
C GLY A 113 -0.25 -1.06 -6.13
N ILE A 114 0.70 -0.18 -6.35
CA ILE A 114 1.09 0.30 -7.67
C ILE A 114 1.82 -0.84 -8.39
N GLY A 115 1.36 -1.21 -9.60
CA GLY A 115 2.03 -2.22 -10.42
C GLY A 115 3.42 -1.79 -10.87
N ASP A 116 4.35 -2.75 -11.03
CA ASP A 116 5.79 -2.51 -11.20
C ASP A 116 6.13 -1.46 -12.29
N GLY A 117 5.40 -1.47 -13.41
CA GLY A 117 5.59 -0.52 -14.51
C GLY A 117 5.33 0.95 -14.15
N ALA A 118 4.64 1.24 -13.04
CA ALA A 118 4.33 2.57 -12.53
C ALA A 118 5.06 2.92 -11.21
N ALA A 119 5.87 2.02 -10.66
CA ALA A 119 6.63 2.26 -9.43
C ALA A 119 7.50 3.53 -9.52
N GLY A 120 7.46 4.36 -8.47
CA GLY A 120 8.17 5.66 -8.42
C GLY A 120 7.61 6.75 -9.35
N ARG A 121 6.57 6.45 -10.14
CA ARG A 121 5.86 7.39 -11.03
C ARG A 121 4.37 7.53 -10.69
N ALA A 122 3.89 6.68 -9.80
CA ALA A 122 2.55 6.73 -9.22
C ALA A 122 2.59 6.31 -7.75
N TRP A 123 1.60 6.79 -6.99
CA TRP A 123 1.37 6.51 -5.57
C TRP A 123 -0.14 6.42 -5.34
N LEU A 124 -0.55 5.78 -4.25
CA LEU A 124 -1.93 5.68 -3.82
C LEU A 124 -2.07 5.92 -2.31
N GLY A 125 -3.28 6.23 -1.85
CA GLY A 125 -3.54 6.49 -0.43
C GLY A 125 -5.00 6.76 -0.13
N TRP A 126 -5.49 6.19 0.96
CA TRP A 126 -6.84 6.41 1.51
C TRP A 126 -6.78 6.65 3.02
N GLY A 127 -7.78 7.37 3.54
CA GLY A 127 -7.84 7.79 4.93
C GLY A 127 -7.82 9.31 5.11
N SER A 128 -7.73 9.75 6.37
CA SER A 128 -7.66 11.17 6.73
C SER A 128 -6.54 11.42 7.75
N PRO A 129 -5.42 12.07 7.38
CA PRO A 129 -5.00 12.35 6.00
C PRO A 129 -4.70 11.06 5.21
N ALA A 130 -4.73 11.14 3.88
CA ALA A 130 -4.23 10.08 3.02
C ALA A 130 -2.73 10.32 2.75
N THR A 131 -1.86 9.42 3.24
CA THR A 131 -0.41 9.49 3.00
C THR A 131 -0.06 8.73 1.71
N PRO A 132 0.62 9.37 0.73
CA PRO A 132 1.04 8.71 -0.50
C PRO A 132 1.97 7.52 -0.24
N SER A 133 1.70 6.40 -0.89
CA SER A 133 2.45 5.16 -0.72
C SER A 133 2.43 4.30 -1.99
N ALA A 134 3.38 3.37 -2.12
CA ALA A 134 3.35 2.36 -3.18
C ALA A 134 2.32 1.24 -2.91
N GLN A 135 1.91 1.05 -1.65
CA GLN A 135 0.95 0.03 -1.22
C GLN A 135 0.14 0.50 -0.01
N VAL A 136 -1.15 0.16 0.03
CA VAL A 136 -2.05 0.31 1.19
C VAL A 136 -2.65 -1.03 1.61
N GLY A 137 -2.96 -1.17 2.89
CA GLY A 137 -3.73 -2.29 3.44
C GLY A 137 -4.99 -1.78 4.12
N VAL A 138 -6.12 -2.48 3.95
CA VAL A 138 -7.41 -2.12 4.55
C VAL A 138 -8.03 -3.35 5.23
N GLY A 139 -8.64 -3.15 6.40
CA GLY A 139 -9.45 -4.15 7.06
C GLY A 139 -8.72 -5.17 7.96
N PRO A 140 -9.47 -6.11 8.56
CA PRO A 140 -10.91 -6.31 8.39
C PRO A 140 -11.73 -5.20 9.06
N CYS A 141 -12.78 -4.73 8.39
CA CYS A 141 -13.64 -3.64 8.86
C CYS A 141 -15.09 -4.14 8.99
N ASP A 142 -15.55 -4.37 10.22
CA ASP A 142 -16.87 -4.99 10.51
C ASP A 142 -17.90 -4.06 11.15
N GLN A 143 -17.47 -2.90 11.67
CA GLN A 143 -18.32 -1.87 12.26
C GLN A 143 -19.26 -1.14 11.27
N SER A 144 -19.27 -1.54 9.99
CA SER A 144 -20.21 -1.01 8.99
C SER A 144 -21.61 -1.61 9.13
N THR A 145 -22.64 -0.85 8.77
CA THR A 145 -23.99 -1.35 8.52
C THR A 145 -24.17 -1.87 7.09
N HIS A 146 -23.48 -1.29 6.12
CA HIS A 146 -23.50 -1.67 4.71
C HIS A 146 -22.55 -2.83 4.41
N GLU A 147 -22.83 -3.55 3.32
CA GLU A 147 -21.97 -4.64 2.82
C GLU A 147 -20.62 -4.10 2.30
N TRP A 148 -20.62 -2.96 1.59
CA TRP A 148 -19.42 -2.32 1.06
C TRP A 148 -19.13 -1.00 1.80
N THR A 149 -17.90 -0.84 2.23
CA THR A 149 -17.42 0.31 3.02
C THR A 149 -16.61 1.26 2.16
N ALA A 150 -16.93 2.55 2.22
CA ALA A 150 -16.29 3.57 1.40
C ALA A 150 -15.20 4.31 2.17
N PHE A 151 -14.00 4.42 1.57
CA PHE A 151 -12.89 5.21 2.08
C PHE A 151 -12.59 6.38 1.13
N ALA A 152 -12.33 7.56 1.70
CA ALA A 152 -11.85 8.71 0.92
C ALA A 152 -10.35 8.60 0.63
N GLY A 153 -9.94 8.73 -0.63
CA GLY A 153 -8.53 8.72 -1.01
C GLY A 153 -8.34 9.02 -2.48
N GLY A 154 -7.42 8.31 -3.13
CA GLY A 154 -7.17 8.41 -4.55
C GLY A 154 -5.75 8.04 -4.96
N TYR A 155 -5.36 8.51 -6.14
CA TYR A 155 -4.11 8.20 -6.82
C TYR A 155 -3.33 9.47 -7.13
N TRP A 156 -2.01 9.45 -6.95
CA TRP A 156 -1.09 10.44 -7.48
C TRP A 156 -0.32 9.85 -8.65
N VAL A 157 -0.19 10.59 -9.75
CA VAL A 157 0.59 10.19 -10.93
C VAL A 157 1.45 11.35 -11.44
N LEU A 158 2.66 11.05 -11.94
CA LEU A 158 3.49 12.05 -12.64
C LEU A 158 2.95 12.40 -14.03
N THR A 159 2.07 11.57 -14.59
CA THR A 159 1.48 11.75 -15.92
C THR A 159 0.12 11.07 -15.95
N PRO A 160 -0.97 11.78 -16.30
CA PRO A 160 -2.29 11.18 -16.52
C PRO A 160 -2.24 10.06 -17.56
N GLY A 161 -2.95 8.96 -17.30
CA GLY A 161 -2.83 7.73 -18.07
C GLY A 161 -3.52 6.54 -17.40
N CYS A 162 -3.33 5.38 -18.00
CA CYS A 162 -3.83 4.11 -17.48
C CYS A 162 -2.87 3.55 -16.42
N LEU A 163 -3.31 3.49 -15.16
CA LEU A 163 -2.50 3.09 -14.01
C LEU A 163 -2.74 1.60 -13.67
N PRO A 164 -1.71 0.73 -13.77
CA PRO A 164 -1.80 -0.62 -13.22
C PRO A 164 -1.84 -0.60 -11.69
N VAL A 165 -2.88 -1.20 -11.12
CA VAL A 165 -3.06 -1.39 -9.68
C VAL A 165 -3.17 -2.88 -9.40
N GLN A 166 -2.24 -3.39 -8.61
CA GLN A 166 -2.25 -4.76 -8.09
C GLN A 166 -3.16 -4.81 -6.85
N VAL A 167 -4.14 -5.70 -6.86
CA VAL A 167 -5.13 -5.85 -5.78
C VAL A 167 -5.09 -7.27 -5.26
N SER A 168 -4.98 -7.44 -3.94
CA SER A 168 -5.05 -8.75 -3.29
C SER A 168 -6.06 -8.76 -2.14
N VAL A 169 -6.60 -9.94 -1.86
CA VAL A 169 -7.52 -10.23 -0.77
C VAL A 169 -6.87 -11.34 0.05
N ALA A 170 -6.95 -11.29 1.38
CA ALA A 170 -6.26 -12.25 2.24
C ALA A 170 -6.62 -13.71 1.90
N GLY A 171 -5.59 -14.53 1.60
CA GLY A 171 -5.75 -15.92 1.15
C GLY A 171 -5.94 -16.10 -0.36
N GLY A 172 -6.14 -15.03 -1.13
CA GLY A 172 -6.26 -15.05 -2.59
C GLY A 172 -5.00 -14.57 -3.33
N PRO A 173 -4.88 -14.86 -4.64
CA PRO A 173 -3.81 -14.30 -5.47
C PRO A 173 -4.02 -12.80 -5.73
N ALA A 174 -2.92 -12.08 -5.94
CA ALA A 174 -2.98 -10.72 -6.48
C ALA A 174 -3.53 -10.73 -7.92
N ARG A 175 -4.21 -9.65 -8.31
CA ARG A 175 -4.75 -9.41 -9.65
C ARG A 175 -4.48 -7.97 -10.05
N GLU A 176 -4.07 -7.75 -11.30
CA GLU A 176 -3.97 -6.39 -11.83
C GLU A 176 -5.33 -5.88 -12.31
N VAL A 177 -5.63 -4.63 -12.02
CA VAL A 177 -6.67 -3.83 -12.69
C VAL A 177 -6.08 -2.55 -13.24
N LEU A 178 -6.70 -2.04 -14.29
CA LEU A 178 -6.25 -0.85 -15.02
C LEU A 178 -7.17 0.33 -14.69
N VAL A 179 -6.65 1.32 -13.96
CA VAL A 179 -7.40 2.48 -13.50
C VAL A 179 -7.15 3.69 -14.42
N PRO A 180 -8.18 4.26 -15.08
CA PRO A 180 -8.02 5.41 -15.97
C PRO A 180 -7.89 6.73 -15.16
N VAL A 181 -6.65 7.16 -14.91
CA VAL A 181 -6.32 8.35 -14.08
C VAL A 181 -6.08 9.56 -14.99
N GLY A 182 -7.10 10.40 -15.19
CA GLY A 182 -7.04 11.61 -16.01
C GLY A 182 -6.94 11.37 -17.52
N SER A 183 -6.85 10.12 -17.96
CA SER A 183 -6.99 9.68 -19.35
C SER A 183 -7.56 8.26 -19.38
N ALA A 184 -8.20 7.88 -20.49
CA ALA A 184 -8.80 6.56 -20.65
C ALA A 184 -7.76 5.43 -20.78
N CYS A 185 -8.15 4.22 -20.38
CA CYS A 185 -7.36 3.03 -20.65
C CYS A 185 -7.57 2.51 -22.09
N PRO A 186 -6.60 1.79 -22.69
CA PRO A 186 -6.79 1.17 -23.99
C PRO A 186 -7.97 0.19 -23.99
N GLY A 187 -8.92 0.38 -24.92
CA GLY A 187 -10.12 -0.46 -25.04
C GLY A 187 -11.29 -0.06 -24.14
N THR A 188 -11.22 1.06 -23.40
CA THR A 188 -12.32 1.61 -22.58
C THR A 188 -12.71 3.01 -23.03
N GLY A 189 -13.26 3.12 -24.25
CA GLY A 189 -13.73 4.37 -24.87
C GLY A 189 -14.67 4.10 -26.05
#